data_AF-A0AA88W3T4-F1
#
_entry.id   AF-A0AA88W3T4-F1
#
_cell.length_a   1.000
_cell.length_b   1.000
_cell.length_c   1.000
_cell.angle_alpha   90.00
_cell.angle_beta   90.00
_cell.angle_gamma   90.00
#
_symmetry.space_group_name_H-M   'P 1'
#
loop_
_entity.id
_entity.type
_entity.pdbx_description
1 polymer ?
#
loop_
_entity_poly.entity_id
_entity_poly.type
_entity_poly.pdbx_seq_one_letter_code
_entity_poly.pdbx_strand_id
1 'polypeptide(L)'
;MYKERNPDDDKEDREDFVHFAKNCFENFGDRVKFWITINEPNTYADLGYIQGKYPPARCSKPFGNCYAGNSDVEPLIAMHNMLLAHAKAVKLYREQFQAISRPLKRICY
;
A
#
# COMPACT_ATOMS: atom_id res chain seq x y z
N MET A 1 1.37 22.77 -4.28
CA MET A 1 0.94 22.74 -5.71
C MET A 1 0.68 21.28 -6.06
N TYR A 2 -0.55 20.92 -6.41
CA TYR A 2 -0.87 19.55 -6.80
C TYR A 2 -0.28 19.30 -8.20
N LYS A 3 0.71 18.40 -8.28
CA LYS A 3 1.35 18.01 -9.54
C LYS A 3 0.41 17.08 -10.31
N GLU A 4 0.41 17.14 -11.63
CA GLU A 4 -0.27 16.15 -12.47
C GLU A 4 0.37 14.76 -12.24
N ARG A 5 -0.46 13.71 -12.28
CA ARG A 5 -0.02 12.34 -12.02
C ARG A 5 0.89 11.85 -13.15
N ASN A 6 2.08 11.38 -12.81
CA ASN A 6 3.02 10.77 -13.74
C ASN A 6 3.11 9.24 -13.50
N PRO A 7 2.98 8.40 -14.55
CA PRO A 7 3.08 6.94 -14.41
C PRO A 7 4.39 6.41 -13.83
N ASP A 8 5.49 7.15 -13.95
CA ASP A 8 6.77 6.74 -13.35
C ASP A 8 6.77 6.95 -11.83
N ASP A 9 6.05 7.96 -11.32
CA ASP A 9 5.86 8.16 -9.87
C ASP A 9 5.12 6.95 -9.26
N ASP A 10 4.14 6.37 -9.99
CA ASP A 10 3.42 5.17 -9.53
C ASP A 10 4.34 3.92 -9.42
N LYS A 11 5.43 3.84 -10.21
CA LYS A 11 6.44 2.79 -10.06
C LYS A 11 7.31 3.05 -8.84
N GLU A 12 7.77 4.28 -8.68
CA GLU A 12 8.59 4.72 -7.56
C GLU A 12 7.88 4.47 -6.22
N ASP A 13 6.61 4.88 -6.08
CA ASP A 13 5.78 4.66 -4.89
C ASP A 13 5.74 3.18 -4.45
N ARG A 14 5.68 2.26 -5.41
CA ARG A 14 5.66 0.81 -5.14
C ARG A 14 7.01 0.30 -4.67
N GLU A 15 8.10 0.77 -5.26
CA GLU A 15 9.45 0.38 -4.83
C GLU A 15 9.79 0.96 -3.46
N ASP A 16 9.40 2.20 -3.20
CA ASP A 16 9.56 2.86 -1.90
C ASP A 16 8.81 2.12 -0.80
N PHE A 17 7.58 1.69 -1.06
CA PHE A 17 6.84 0.85 -0.11
C PHE A 17 7.56 -0.49 0.18
N VAL A 18 8.13 -1.12 -0.85
CA VAL A 18 8.89 -2.37 -0.69
C VAL A 18 10.17 -2.14 0.11
N HIS A 19 10.87 -1.03 -0.14
CA HIS A 19 12.03 -0.62 0.64
C HIS A 19 11.68 -0.36 2.10
N PHE A 20 10.58 0.34 2.36
CA PHE A 20 10.04 0.54 3.72
C PHE A 20 9.72 -0.79 4.41
N ALA A 21 9.02 -1.70 3.73
CA ALA A 21 8.69 -3.01 4.28
C ALA A 21 9.95 -3.83 4.59
N LYS A 22 10.96 -3.80 3.70
CA LYS A 22 12.26 -4.43 3.92
C LYS A 22 12.91 -3.94 5.21
N ASN A 23 13.02 -2.62 5.38
CA ASN A 23 13.59 -2.02 6.58
C ASN A 23 12.84 -2.46 7.84
N CYS A 24 11.51 -2.56 7.79
CA CYS A 24 10.71 -3.06 8.91
C CYS A 24 11.02 -4.53 9.23
N PHE A 25 11.10 -5.39 8.22
CA PHE A 25 11.41 -6.81 8.41
C PHE A 25 12.82 -7.03 8.97
N GLU A 26 13.81 -6.28 8.49
CA GLU A 26 15.19 -6.35 8.96
C GLU A 26 15.33 -5.92 10.43
N ASN A 27 14.65 -4.84 10.83
CA ASN A 27 14.83 -4.25 12.15
C ASN A 27 13.92 -4.84 13.23
N PHE A 28 12.79 -5.44 12.85
CA PHE A 28 11.79 -5.93 13.82
C PHE A 28 11.36 -7.38 13.61
N GLY A 29 11.81 -8.07 12.55
CA GLY A 29 11.41 -9.45 12.23
C GLY A 29 11.88 -10.50 13.26
N ASP A 30 12.86 -10.16 14.09
CA ASP A 30 13.31 -10.96 15.23
C ASP A 30 12.19 -11.12 16.28
N ARG A 31 11.39 -10.07 16.51
CA ARG A 31 10.31 -10.01 17.50
C ARG A 31 8.91 -10.12 16.89
N VAL A 32 8.67 -9.46 15.75
CA VAL A 32 7.35 -9.40 15.10
C VAL A 32 7.17 -10.59 14.16
N LYS A 33 6.13 -11.39 14.41
CA LYS A 33 5.83 -12.63 13.65
C LYS A 33 4.61 -12.52 12.75
N PHE A 34 3.80 -11.50 12.95
CA PHE A 34 2.58 -11.26 12.18
C PHE A 34 2.67 -9.85 11.59
N TRP A 35 2.53 -9.77 10.28
CA TRP A 35 2.70 -8.55 9.51
C TRP A 35 1.43 -8.24 8.74
N ILE A 36 1.01 -6.98 8.79
CA ILE A 36 -0.03 -6.41 7.94
C ILE A 36 0.67 -5.38 7.07
N THR A 37 0.50 -5.45 5.74
CA THR A 37 1.18 -4.52 4.83
C THR A 37 0.40 -3.22 4.66
N ILE A 38 -0.90 -3.31 4.31
CA ILE A 38 -1.75 -2.18 3.98
C ILE A 38 -3.07 -2.39 4.69
N ASN A 39 -3.48 -1.41 5.49
CA ASN A 39 -4.78 -1.38 6.12
C ASN A 39 -5.83 -0.82 5.15
N GLU A 40 -6.97 -1.51 5.02
CA GLU A 40 -8.18 -1.04 4.32
C GLU A 40 -7.93 -0.29 2.99
N PRO A 41 -7.35 -0.94 1.97
CA PRO A 41 -7.08 -0.28 0.70
C PRO A 41 -8.36 0.25 0.04
N ASN A 42 -9.50 -0.43 0.21
CA ASN A 42 -10.81 0.02 -0.29
C ASN A 42 -11.25 1.34 0.35
N THR A 43 -11.08 1.49 1.66
CA THR A 43 -11.40 2.72 2.39
C THR A 43 -10.49 3.85 1.95
N TYR A 44 -9.20 3.58 1.74
CA TYR A 44 -8.25 4.57 1.24
C TYR A 44 -8.60 5.05 -0.17
N ALA A 45 -8.97 4.14 -1.07
CA ALA A 45 -9.39 4.49 -2.43
C ALA A 45 -10.67 5.32 -2.45
N ASP A 46 -11.67 4.95 -1.64
CA ASP A 46 -12.93 5.68 -1.54
C ASP A 46 -12.74 7.07 -0.90
N LEU A 47 -12.19 7.13 0.30
CA LEU A 47 -12.08 8.40 1.03
C LEU A 47 -11.00 9.33 0.44
N GLY A 48 -9.96 8.78 -0.20
CA GLY A 48 -8.86 9.57 -0.78
C GLY A 48 -9.10 10.05 -2.20
N TYR A 49 -9.80 9.26 -3.04
CA TYR A 49 -9.92 9.49 -4.48
C TYR A 49 -11.37 9.58 -5.01
N ILE A 50 -12.37 9.21 -4.22
CA ILE A 50 -13.80 9.36 -4.56
C ILE A 50 -14.41 10.51 -3.76
N GLN A 51 -14.38 10.43 -2.44
CA GLN A 51 -15.00 11.44 -1.56
C GLN A 51 -14.04 12.60 -1.24
N GLY A 52 -12.74 12.38 -1.41
CA GLY A 52 -11.69 13.38 -1.13
C GLY A 52 -11.66 13.88 0.32
N LYS A 53 -12.08 13.04 1.27
CA LYS A 53 -12.08 13.33 2.71
C LYS A 53 -10.73 13.06 3.35
N TYR A 54 -9.96 12.11 2.82
CA TYR A 54 -8.62 11.76 3.28
C TYR A 54 -7.57 12.27 2.30
N PRO A 55 -6.32 12.51 2.73
CA PRO A 55 -5.21 12.75 1.81
C PRO A 55 -5.13 11.64 0.74
N PRO A 56 -4.83 11.97 -0.54
CA PRO A 56 -4.47 13.29 -1.07
C PRO A 56 -5.64 14.24 -1.36
N ALA A 57 -6.86 13.88 -0.96
CA ALA A 57 -8.09 14.65 -1.15
C ALA A 57 -8.35 14.98 -2.62
N ARG A 58 -8.36 13.93 -3.45
CA ARG A 58 -8.67 14.03 -4.89
C ARG A 58 -10.06 13.50 -5.17
N CYS A 59 -10.83 14.19 -6.00
CA CYS A 59 -12.18 13.76 -6.35
C CYS A 59 -12.72 14.51 -7.58
N SER A 60 -13.75 13.94 -8.22
CA SER A 60 -14.54 14.56 -9.29
C SER A 60 -15.79 15.24 -8.73
N LYS A 61 -16.12 16.44 -9.21
CA LYS A 61 -17.43 17.07 -8.92
C LYS A 61 -18.57 16.19 -9.45
N PRO A 62 -19.73 16.12 -8.76
CA PRO A 62 -20.11 16.86 -7.56
C PRO A 62 -19.68 16.19 -6.23
N PHE A 63 -18.94 15.08 -6.28
CA PHE A 63 -18.58 14.31 -5.10
C PHE A 63 -17.36 14.96 -4.42
N GLY A 64 -17.54 15.52 -3.22
CA GLY A 64 -16.48 16.19 -2.46
C GLY A 64 -16.14 17.61 -2.95
N ASN A 65 -15.24 18.29 -2.24
CA ASN A 65 -14.78 19.66 -2.55
C ASN A 65 -13.26 19.69 -2.81
N CYS A 66 -12.80 18.82 -3.73
CA CYS A 66 -11.38 18.71 -4.08
C CYS A 66 -10.96 19.73 -5.12
N TYR A 67 -9.68 20.13 -5.06
CA TYR A 67 -9.07 21.02 -6.06
C TYR A 67 -8.81 20.32 -7.40
N ALA A 68 -8.56 19.01 -7.39
CA ALA A 68 -8.27 18.21 -8.57
C ALA A 68 -8.59 16.73 -8.29
N GLY A 69 -8.71 15.92 -9.35
CA GLY A 69 -8.95 14.49 -9.24
C GLY A 69 -9.79 13.95 -10.38
N ASN A 70 -9.80 12.63 -10.51
CA ASN A 70 -10.74 11.92 -11.37
C ASN A 70 -11.21 10.65 -10.64
N SER A 71 -12.41 10.71 -10.07
CA SER A 71 -12.99 9.61 -9.29
C SER A 71 -13.40 8.39 -10.12
N ASP A 72 -13.44 8.49 -11.46
CA ASP A 72 -13.72 7.33 -12.32
C ASP A 72 -12.48 6.46 -12.54
N VAL A 73 -11.28 7.03 -12.37
CA VAL A 73 -10.01 6.40 -12.77
C VAL A 73 -9.03 6.29 -11.61
N GLU A 74 -8.84 7.35 -10.84
CA GLU A 74 -7.81 7.41 -9.80
C GLU A 74 -7.97 6.39 -8.67
N PRO A 75 -9.19 6.07 -8.18
CA PRO A 75 -9.37 5.02 -7.18
C PRO A 75 -8.90 3.66 -7.69
N LEU A 76 -9.13 3.35 -8.98
CA LEU A 76 -8.71 2.09 -9.60
C LEU A 76 -7.19 1.99 -9.67
N ILE A 77 -6.51 3.07 -10.07
CA ILE A 77 -5.05 3.10 -10.14
C ILE A 77 -4.45 3.01 -8.73
N ALA A 78 -4.99 3.77 -7.76
CA ALA A 78 -4.54 3.70 -6.37
C ALA A 78 -4.67 2.27 -5.80
N MET A 79 -5.84 1.64 -5.99
CA MET A 79 -6.06 0.24 -5.62
C MET A 79 -5.08 -0.71 -6.30
N HIS A 80 -4.87 -0.56 -7.60
CA HIS A 80 -3.95 -1.40 -8.36
C HIS A 80 -2.52 -1.31 -7.82
N ASN A 81 -2.04 -0.09 -7.55
CA ASN A 81 -0.70 0.12 -7.00
C ASN A 81 -0.57 -0.42 -5.57
N MET A 82 -1.57 -0.23 -4.71
CA MET A 82 -1.60 -0.82 -3.36
C MET A 82 -1.54 -2.35 -3.42
N LEU A 83 -2.30 -2.99 -4.33
CA LEU A 83 -2.28 -4.45 -4.50
C LEU A 83 -0.91 -4.96 -4.97
N LEU A 84 -0.28 -4.26 -5.92
CA LEU A 84 1.06 -4.62 -6.40
C LEU A 84 2.13 -4.42 -5.32
N ALA A 85 2.07 -3.31 -4.58
CA ALA A 85 2.97 -3.03 -3.45
C ALA A 85 2.84 -4.11 -2.36
N HIS A 86 1.60 -4.47 -1.99
CA HIS A 86 1.32 -5.60 -1.10
C HIS A 86 1.95 -6.89 -1.61
N ALA A 87 1.70 -7.27 -2.86
CA ALA A 87 2.21 -8.51 -3.43
C ALA A 87 3.75 -8.56 -3.43
N LYS A 88 4.42 -7.44 -3.77
CA LYS A 88 5.88 -7.34 -3.72
C LYS A 88 6.43 -7.46 -2.30
N ALA A 89 5.84 -6.76 -1.33
CA ALA A 89 6.25 -6.84 0.08
C ALA A 89 6.05 -8.25 0.66
N VAL A 90 4.93 -8.92 0.33
CA VAL A 90 4.67 -10.30 0.74
C VAL A 90 5.66 -11.26 0.09
N LYS A 91 5.95 -11.10 -1.21
CA LYS A 91 6.96 -11.91 -1.90
C LYS A 91 8.33 -11.77 -1.21
N LEU A 92 8.77 -10.54 -0.98
CA LEU A 92 10.01 -10.23 -0.26
C LEU A 92 10.06 -10.91 1.11
N TYR A 93 8.99 -10.76 1.90
CA TYR A 93 8.90 -11.39 3.22
C TYR A 93 9.04 -12.91 3.14
N ARG A 94 8.30 -13.57 2.24
CA ARG A 94 8.32 -15.03 2.09
C ARG A 94 9.68 -15.56 1.66
N GLU A 95 10.33 -14.89 0.71
CA GLU A 95 11.60 -15.32 0.14
C GLU A 95 12.79 -15.08 1.09
N GLN A 96 12.79 -13.96 1.83
CA GLN A 96 13.98 -13.53 2.56
C GLN A 96 13.83 -13.56 4.09
N PHE A 97 12.61 -13.41 4.62
CA PHE A 97 12.41 -13.19 6.06
C PHE A 97 11.57 -14.27 6.75
N GLN A 98 10.69 -14.97 6.03
CA GLN A 98 9.78 -15.95 6.62
C GLN A 98 10.52 -17.18 7.15
N ALA A 99 11.52 -17.68 6.43
CA ALA A 99 12.36 -18.80 6.88
C ALA A 99 13.21 -18.43 8.12
N ILE A 100 13.65 -17.17 8.20
CA ILE A 100 14.37 -16.63 9.36
C ILE A 100 13.43 -16.49 10.57
N SER A 101 12.15 -16.19 10.32
CA SER A 101 11.16 -15.91 11.37
C SER A 101 10.64 -17.14 12.14
N ARG A 102 10.93 -18.39 11.74
CA ARG A 102 10.74 -19.63 12.55
C ARG A 102 11.35 -20.89 11.91
N PRO A 103 11.89 -21.81 12.75
CA PRO A 103 11.39 -23.18 12.73
C PRO A 103 10.88 -23.55 14.13
N LEU A 104 9.69 -23.08 14.49
CA LEU A 104 8.93 -23.74 15.55
C LEU A 104 7.94 -24.67 14.87
N LYS A 105 8.24 -25.98 14.99
CA LYS A 105 7.44 -27.11 14.54
C LYS A 105 5.95 -26.79 14.75
N ARG A 106 5.16 -27.01 13.70
CA ARG A 106 3.70 -27.08 13.78
C ARG A 106 3.36 -28.07 14.91
N ILE A 107 2.85 -27.57 16.02
CA ILE A 107 2.01 -28.39 16.89
C ILE A 107 0.63 -28.21 16.29
N CYS A 108 0.12 -29.29 15.70
CA CYS A 108 -1.26 -29.41 15.28
C CYS A 108 -2.16 -29.25 16.52
N TYR A 109 -3.18 -28.41 16.41
CA TYR A 109 -4.50 -28.60 17.02
C TYR A 109 -5.54 -28.27 15.96
#